data_AF-A0AAW8G2T7-F1
#
_entry.id   AF-A0AAW8G2T7-F1
#
_cell.length_a   1.000
_cell.length_b   1.000
_cell.length_c   1.000
_cell.angle_alpha   90.00
_cell.angle_beta   90.00
_cell.angle_gamma   90.00
#
_symmetry.space_group_name_H-M   'P 1'
#
loop_
_entity.id
_entity.type
_entity.pdbx_description
1 polymer ?
#
loop_
_entity_poly.entity_id
_entity_poly.type
_entity_poly.pdbx_seq_one_letter_code
_entity_poly.pdbx_strand_id
1 'polypeptide(L)'
;MSSVTEGGKVTACLQVPRNGDHVRFLEDRDSEHIKFFQRYITSKEREAVKSEPYSSVENKGITECQISAVSMWYPADEYGSNAGYWETNYIVTCPPEPTDGDGNEGGEQPTYPYPGGGGSTSPQNPKNPCEKMKAQNQNQGFKDKVAALDKPEMFNKSTETGYSAAYGTVPYESLANSSNGNVRFPEGNKYFGYMHTHLNMEGVVKIFSPYDVATFLTSCVANAKLKGNMTDAYAMVITSEGNYILKYSGDGNFAVTVGQLENWKTWYGKQYGELFENKQLTQPNVEKLFTKFLQEVVNINGLEVYQSDKATGSTSKLQYNGADNPVQSIPCPQ
;
A
#
# COMPACT_ATOMS: atom_id res chain seq x y z
N MET A 1 -19.58 -3.86 -10.67
CA MET A 1 -19.88 -2.60 -11.37
C MET A 1 -20.19 -2.95 -12.82
N SER A 2 -21.23 -2.38 -13.42
CA SER A 2 -21.68 -2.72 -14.77
C SER A 2 -21.73 -1.48 -15.65
N SER A 3 -21.38 -1.55 -16.93
CA SER A 3 -21.47 -0.39 -17.83
C SER A 3 -22.90 -0.14 -18.33
N VAL A 4 -23.34 1.12 -18.35
CA VAL A 4 -24.54 1.58 -19.05
C VAL A 4 -24.11 2.14 -20.39
N THR A 5 -24.68 1.62 -21.48
CA THR A 5 -24.29 2.01 -22.84
C THR A 5 -25.46 2.61 -23.63
N GLU A 6 -25.16 3.64 -24.40
CA GLU A 6 -26.08 4.26 -25.35
C GLU A 6 -25.34 4.42 -26.68
N GLY A 7 -25.86 3.78 -27.75
CA GLY A 7 -25.22 3.82 -29.07
C GLY A 7 -23.79 3.26 -29.11
N GLY A 8 -23.46 2.28 -28.25
CA GLY A 8 -22.11 1.70 -28.16
C GLY A 8 -21.10 2.53 -27.37
N LYS A 9 -21.52 3.67 -26.81
CA LYS A 9 -20.73 4.48 -25.90
C LYS A 9 -21.15 4.22 -24.45
N VAL A 10 -20.19 3.99 -23.56
CA VAL A 10 -20.44 3.94 -22.12
C VAL A 10 -20.75 5.36 -21.65
N THR A 11 -21.95 5.56 -21.10
CA THR A 11 -22.43 6.87 -20.63
C THR A 11 -22.43 6.99 -19.12
N ALA A 12 -22.46 5.84 -18.43
CA ALA A 12 -22.32 5.74 -16.98
C ALA A 12 -21.88 4.33 -16.60
N CYS A 13 -21.44 4.17 -15.36
CA CYS A 13 -21.21 2.91 -14.69
C CYS A 13 -22.27 2.74 -13.61
N LEU A 14 -22.82 1.54 -13.44
CA LEU A 14 -23.73 1.20 -12.38
C LEU A 14 -22.94 0.53 -11.26
N GLN A 15 -22.85 1.23 -10.14
CA GLN A 15 -22.38 0.66 -8.89
C GLN A 15 -23.57 0.08 -8.14
N VAL A 16 -23.38 -1.10 -7.58
CA VAL A 16 -24.42 -1.78 -6.81
C VAL A 16 -23.87 -2.10 -5.42
N PRO A 17 -23.59 -1.08 -4.59
CA PRO A 17 -23.14 -1.34 -3.23
C PRO A 17 -24.28 -1.99 -2.43
N ARG A 18 -23.92 -3.04 -1.69
CA ARG A 18 -24.80 -3.68 -0.70
C ARG A 18 -24.34 -3.29 0.70
N ASN A 19 -25.28 -2.86 1.54
CA ASN A 19 -25.04 -2.59 2.95
C ASN A 19 -26.13 -3.33 3.76
N GLY A 20 -25.76 -4.48 4.34
CA GLY A 20 -26.71 -5.43 4.94
C GLY A 20 -27.75 -5.89 3.93
N ASP A 21 -29.03 -5.72 4.27
CA ASP A 21 -30.18 -6.11 3.42
C ASP A 21 -30.54 -5.09 2.34
N HIS A 22 -29.83 -3.96 2.30
CA HIS A 22 -30.15 -2.89 1.37
C HIS A 22 -29.19 -2.92 0.20
N VAL A 23 -29.75 -3.12 -1.00
CA VAL A 23 -29.05 -2.94 -2.27
C VAL A 23 -29.37 -1.53 -2.79
N ARG A 24 -28.34 -0.75 -3.09
CA ARG A 24 -28.50 0.55 -3.74
C ARG A 24 -27.95 0.46 -5.16
N PHE A 25 -28.66 1.07 -6.10
CA PHE A 25 -28.18 1.28 -7.45
C PHE A 25 -27.69 2.72 -7.53
N LEU A 26 -26.37 2.89 -7.66
CA LEU A 26 -25.76 4.19 -7.81
C LEU A 26 -25.25 4.31 -9.24
N GLU A 27 -25.74 5.33 -9.92
CA GLU A 27 -25.18 5.73 -11.19
C GLU A 27 -23.89 6.51 -10.93
N ASP A 28 -22.81 6.02 -11.51
CA ASP A 28 -21.47 6.56 -11.42
C ASP A 28 -21.06 7.09 -12.78
N ARG A 29 -20.89 8.41 -12.85
CA ARG A 29 -20.48 9.11 -14.07
C ARG A 29 -19.02 9.53 -14.03
N ASP A 30 -18.22 8.90 -13.17
CA ASP A 30 -16.79 9.15 -13.12
C ASP A 30 -16.16 8.89 -14.49
N SER A 31 -15.42 9.88 -14.97
CA SER A 31 -14.87 9.87 -16.32
C SER A 31 -13.79 8.80 -16.51
N GLU A 32 -13.07 8.41 -15.45
CA GLU A 32 -12.06 7.36 -15.50
C GLU A 32 -12.71 5.97 -15.52
N HIS A 33 -13.77 5.76 -14.74
CA HIS A 33 -14.55 4.52 -14.81
C HIS A 33 -15.24 4.36 -16.18
N ILE A 34 -15.85 5.43 -16.70
CA ILE A 34 -16.41 5.43 -18.06
C ILE A 34 -15.33 5.14 -19.10
N LYS A 35 -14.16 5.78 -19.02
CA LYS A 35 -13.03 5.52 -19.95
C LYS A 35 -12.55 4.08 -19.85
N PHE A 36 -12.38 3.55 -18.65
CA PHE A 36 -11.99 2.16 -18.43
C PHE A 36 -12.98 1.20 -19.09
N PHE A 37 -14.28 1.30 -18.77
CA PHE A 37 -15.28 0.43 -19.34
C PHE A 37 -15.46 0.64 -20.85
N GLN A 38 -15.37 1.88 -21.33
CA GLN A 38 -15.41 2.18 -22.76
C GLN A 38 -14.27 1.48 -23.49
N ARG A 39 -13.05 1.58 -22.97
CA ARG A 39 -11.88 0.91 -23.55
C ARG A 39 -11.94 -0.60 -23.39
N TYR A 40 -12.46 -1.08 -22.26
CA TYR A 40 -12.66 -2.51 -22.01
C TYR A 40 -13.56 -3.11 -23.08
N ILE A 41 -14.66 -2.44 -23.46
CA ILE A 41 -15.57 -2.95 -24.49
C ILE A 41 -15.07 -2.70 -25.94
N THR A 42 -14.20 -1.72 -26.19
CA THR A 42 -13.71 -1.39 -27.55
C THR A 42 -12.32 -1.93 -27.89
N SER A 43 -11.50 -2.36 -26.93
CA SER A 43 -10.14 -2.83 -27.23
C SER A 43 -10.15 -4.07 -28.14
N LYS A 44 -9.24 -4.11 -29.13
CA LYS A 44 -9.05 -5.23 -30.05
C LYS A 44 -8.21 -6.35 -29.44
N GLU A 45 -7.32 -6.04 -28.51
CA GLU A 45 -6.44 -6.98 -27.83
C GLU A 45 -6.70 -6.96 -26.32
N ARG A 46 -7.10 -8.11 -25.78
CA ARG A 46 -7.43 -8.30 -24.36
C ARG A 46 -6.94 -9.69 -23.97
N GLU A 47 -6.31 -9.79 -22.81
CA GLU A 47 -5.97 -11.09 -22.23
C GLU A 47 -6.59 -11.18 -20.84
N ALA A 48 -7.41 -12.21 -20.63
CA ALA A 48 -7.85 -12.57 -19.30
C ALA A 48 -6.67 -13.21 -18.57
N VAL A 49 -6.16 -12.54 -17.54
CA VAL A 49 -5.17 -13.13 -16.65
C VAL A 49 -5.96 -14.06 -15.72
N LYS A 50 -5.62 -15.35 -15.72
CA LYS A 50 -6.34 -16.44 -15.04
C LYS A 50 -7.10 -15.97 -13.79
N SER A 51 -8.42 -16.16 -13.76
CA SER A 51 -9.21 -15.96 -12.54
C SER A 51 -8.92 -17.12 -11.59
N GLU A 52 -8.34 -16.83 -10.43
CA GLU A 52 -8.18 -17.84 -9.39
C GLU A 52 -9.36 -17.75 -8.41
N PRO A 53 -10.12 -18.85 -8.20
CA PRO A 53 -11.06 -18.91 -7.09
C PRO A 53 -10.27 -18.85 -5.78
N TYR A 54 -10.58 -17.88 -4.93
CA TYR A 54 -9.94 -17.74 -3.62
C TYR A 54 -10.81 -18.41 -2.56
N SER A 55 -10.46 -19.65 -2.19
CA SER A 55 -11.02 -20.32 -1.01
C SER A 55 -10.13 -20.04 0.20
N SER A 56 -10.55 -19.18 1.12
CA SER A 56 -9.92 -19.10 2.43
C SER A 56 -10.39 -20.29 3.27
N VAL A 57 -9.55 -21.31 3.39
CA VAL A 57 -9.77 -22.42 4.32
C VAL A 57 -9.45 -21.91 5.74
N GLU A 58 -10.39 -22.19 6.66
CA GLU A 58 -10.39 -21.91 8.12
C GLU A 58 -10.87 -20.53 8.59
N ASN A 59 -12.13 -20.20 8.31
CA ASN A 59 -13.12 -19.95 9.37
C ASN A 59 -14.53 -19.96 8.79
N LYS A 60 -15.45 -20.63 9.47
CA LYS A 60 -16.86 -20.78 9.07
C LYS A 60 -17.50 -19.41 8.83
N GLY A 61 -17.98 -19.17 7.60
CA GLY A 61 -19.01 -18.16 7.33
C GLY A 61 -18.65 -17.02 6.36
N ILE A 62 -17.46 -16.97 5.74
CA ILE A 62 -17.11 -15.84 4.87
C ILE A 62 -17.27 -16.21 3.40
N THR A 63 -17.99 -15.34 2.68
CA THR A 63 -18.39 -15.54 1.28
C THR A 63 -17.21 -15.27 0.33
N GLU A 64 -16.91 -16.23 -0.54
CA GLU A 64 -15.73 -16.23 -1.42
C GLU A 64 -15.80 -15.17 -2.53
N CYS A 65 -15.05 -14.07 -2.42
CA CYS A 65 -14.92 -13.11 -3.51
C CYS A 65 -14.00 -13.64 -4.62
N GLN A 66 -14.47 -13.59 -5.87
CA GLN A 66 -13.68 -13.86 -7.06
C GLN A 66 -12.97 -12.59 -7.53
N ILE A 67 -11.66 -12.67 -7.73
CA ILE A 67 -10.86 -11.60 -8.35
C ILE A 67 -10.56 -12.02 -9.78
N SER A 68 -10.95 -11.20 -10.75
CA SER A 68 -10.58 -11.36 -12.15
C SER A 68 -9.62 -10.24 -12.53
N ALA A 69 -8.42 -10.59 -12.97
CA ALA A 69 -7.47 -9.64 -13.52
C ALA A 69 -7.61 -9.61 -15.05
N VAL A 70 -7.61 -8.42 -15.63
CA VAL A 70 -7.66 -8.22 -17.08
C VAL A 70 -6.49 -7.35 -17.47
N SER A 71 -5.63 -7.88 -18.36
CA SER A 71 -4.59 -7.10 -19.00
C SER A 71 -5.11 -6.59 -20.35
N MET A 72 -4.94 -5.30 -20.58
CA MET A 72 -5.34 -4.63 -21.80
C MET A 72 -4.11 -3.98 -22.43
N TRP A 73 -3.98 -4.11 -23.75
CA TRP A 73 -2.94 -3.43 -24.51
C TRP A 73 -3.44 -2.04 -24.93
N TYR A 74 -2.63 -1.03 -24.66
CA TYR A 74 -2.90 0.38 -24.97
C TYR A 74 -1.92 0.85 -26.04
N PRO A 75 -2.38 1.30 -27.22
CA PRO A 75 -1.50 1.89 -28.21
C PRO A 75 -0.93 3.22 -27.69
N ALA A 76 0.31 3.51 -28.06
CA ALA A 76 1.01 4.74 -27.69
C ALA A 76 0.43 5.98 -28.40
N ASP A 77 -0.37 5.78 -29.45
CA ASP A 77 -1.09 6.83 -30.18
C ASP A 77 -2.48 6.34 -30.65
N GLU A 78 -3.35 7.29 -30.98
CA GLU A 78 -4.72 7.00 -31.44
C GLU A 78 -4.77 6.42 -32.87
N TYR A 79 -3.63 6.32 -33.56
CA TYR A 79 -3.53 5.90 -34.96
C TYR A 79 -3.04 4.45 -35.15
N GLY A 80 -2.82 3.72 -34.06
CA GLY A 80 -2.54 2.29 -34.10
C GLY A 80 -1.11 1.98 -34.53
N SER A 81 -0.12 2.77 -34.09
CA SER A 81 1.26 2.32 -34.16
C SER A 81 1.43 1.01 -33.36
N ASN A 82 2.34 0.13 -33.80
CA ASN A 82 2.67 -1.11 -33.09
C ASN A 82 3.39 -0.86 -31.74
N ALA A 83 3.55 0.41 -31.34
CA ALA A 83 4.08 0.80 -30.05
C ALA A 83 2.92 0.94 -29.06
N GLY A 84 3.05 0.33 -27.89
CA GLY A 84 2.03 0.36 -26.85
C GLY A 84 2.52 -0.26 -25.55
N TYR A 85 1.67 -0.25 -24.54
CA TYR A 85 1.97 -0.81 -23.23
C TYR A 85 0.80 -1.64 -22.70
N TRP A 86 1.12 -2.63 -21.87
CA TRP A 86 0.12 -3.44 -21.18
C TRP A 86 -0.22 -2.82 -19.84
N GLU A 87 -1.51 -2.77 -19.51
CA GLU A 87 -1.99 -2.37 -18.20
C GLU A 87 -2.93 -3.42 -17.65
N THR A 88 -2.71 -3.84 -16.40
CA THR A 88 -3.52 -4.85 -15.72
C THR A 88 -4.46 -4.19 -14.73
N ASN A 89 -5.76 -4.41 -14.93
CA ASN A 89 -6.84 -3.92 -14.08
C ASN A 89 -7.51 -5.08 -13.35
N TYR A 90 -8.07 -4.82 -12.17
CA TYR A 90 -8.64 -5.85 -11.29
C TYR A 90 -10.15 -5.63 -11.10
N ILE A 91 -10.92 -6.69 -11.28
CA ILE A 91 -12.36 -6.74 -11.02
C ILE A 91 -12.59 -7.67 -9.85
N VAL A 92 -13.21 -7.16 -8.79
CA VAL A 92 -13.59 -7.97 -7.61
C VAL A 92 -15.09 -8.20 -7.63
N THR A 93 -15.50 -9.47 -7.64
CA THR A 93 -16.89 -9.91 -7.63
C THR A 93 -17.11 -10.79 -6.42
N CYS A 94 -17.91 -10.33 -5.46
CA CYS A 94 -18.29 -11.14 -4.30
C CYS A 94 -19.70 -11.70 -4.50
N PRO A 95 -19.93 -13.02 -4.30
CA PRO A 95 -21.28 -13.55 -4.18
C PRO A 95 -22.00 -12.88 -3.01
N PRO A 96 -23.34 -12.76 -3.04
CA PRO A 96 -24.11 -12.38 -1.87
C PRO A 96 -23.95 -13.44 -0.78
N GLU A 97 -23.77 -13.03 0.47
CA GLU A 97 -23.74 -13.95 1.62
C GLU A 97 -25.04 -14.77 1.69
N PRO A 98 -24.98 -16.05 2.12
CA PRO A 98 -26.18 -16.79 2.45
C PRO A 98 -26.89 -16.06 3.58
N THR A 99 -28.11 -15.59 3.31
CA THR A 99 -28.98 -15.01 4.32
C THR A 99 -29.28 -16.07 5.36
N ASP A 100 -28.78 -15.89 6.59
CA ASP A 100 -29.40 -16.52 7.76
C ASP A 100 -30.84 -16.02 7.80
N GLY A 101 -31.78 -16.95 7.61
CA GLY A 101 -33.20 -16.65 7.57
C GLY A 101 -33.69 -16.24 8.95
N ASP A 102 -34.04 -14.96 9.11
CA ASP A 102 -34.85 -14.51 10.23
C ASP A 102 -36.34 -14.67 9.90
N GLY A 103 -36.86 -15.85 10.23
CA GLY A 103 -38.28 -16.07 10.53
C GLY A 103 -38.47 -16.02 12.04
N ASN A 104 -38.73 -14.83 12.57
CA ASN A 104 -38.97 -14.59 13.98
C ASN A 104 -40.45 -14.86 14.31
N GLU A 105 -40.78 -16.03 14.85
CA GLU A 105 -42.04 -16.28 15.59
C GLU A 105 -41.74 -17.13 16.84
N GLY A 106 -42.37 -16.76 17.95
CA GLY A 106 -41.97 -17.08 19.32
C GLY A 106 -42.05 -18.54 19.74
N GLY A 107 -41.32 -18.88 20.81
CA GLY A 107 -41.40 -20.18 21.47
C GLY A 107 -40.23 -20.44 22.42
N GLU A 108 -40.55 -20.91 23.62
CA GLU A 108 -39.64 -21.14 24.75
C GLU A 108 -38.66 -22.35 24.56
N GLN A 109 -37.42 -22.18 25.07
CA GLN A 109 -36.42 -23.18 25.54
C GLN A 109 -35.61 -23.99 24.49
N PRO A 110 -34.39 -24.53 24.79
CA PRO A 110 -33.59 -24.48 26.03
C PRO A 110 -32.15 -23.94 25.86
N THR A 111 -31.60 -23.36 26.93
CA THR A 111 -30.19 -22.97 27.07
C THR A 111 -29.29 -24.19 27.29
N TYR A 112 -28.22 -24.32 26.51
CA TYR A 112 -27.11 -25.22 26.84
C TYR A 112 -26.07 -24.50 27.72
N PRO A 113 -25.68 -25.07 28.87
CA PRO A 113 -24.66 -24.47 29.74
C PRO A 113 -23.28 -24.73 29.15
N TYR A 114 -22.58 -23.67 28.74
CA TYR A 114 -21.16 -23.76 28.43
C TYR A 114 -20.37 -23.76 29.76
N PRO A 115 -19.49 -24.74 30.00
CA PRO A 115 -18.68 -24.78 31.20
C PRO A 115 -17.69 -23.62 31.19
N GLY A 116 -17.68 -22.86 32.30
CA GLY A 116 -16.73 -21.79 32.54
C GLY A 116 -15.29 -22.30 32.55
N GLY A 117 -14.39 -21.53 31.96
CA GLY A 117 -12.96 -21.79 32.01
C GLY A 117 -12.13 -20.77 31.26
N GLY A 118 -11.48 -19.88 32.00
CA GLY A 118 -10.21 -19.27 31.61
C GLY A 118 -10.30 -18.01 30.76
N GLY A 119 -10.09 -16.86 31.40
CA GLY A 119 -9.82 -15.61 30.72
C GLY A 119 -8.64 -15.76 29.77
N SER A 120 -8.90 -15.66 28.47
CA SER A 120 -7.90 -15.30 27.48
C SER A 120 -8.21 -13.87 27.10
N THR A 121 -7.40 -12.94 27.60
CA THR A 121 -7.34 -11.59 27.02
C THR A 121 -6.86 -11.76 25.59
N SER A 122 -7.81 -11.73 24.64
CA SER A 122 -7.49 -11.53 23.23
C SER A 122 -6.56 -10.32 23.16
N PRO A 123 -5.36 -10.43 22.55
CA PRO A 123 -4.45 -9.30 22.47
C PRO A 123 -5.20 -8.15 21.78
N GLN A 124 -5.40 -7.04 22.48
CA GLN A 124 -5.91 -5.82 21.86
C GLN A 124 -4.98 -5.50 20.70
N ASN A 125 -5.52 -5.50 19.48
CA ASN A 125 -4.79 -5.04 18.31
C ASN A 125 -4.38 -3.57 18.58
N PRO A 126 -3.08 -3.28 18.68
CA PRO A 126 -2.63 -1.93 18.99
C PRO A 126 -3.07 -0.99 17.86
N LYS A 127 -3.88 0.02 18.19
CA LYS A 127 -4.36 1.03 17.24
C LYS A 127 -3.27 2.05 16.87
N ASN A 128 -2.21 2.15 17.68
CA ASN A 128 -1.17 3.16 17.51
C ASN A 128 0.05 2.61 16.73
N PRO A 129 0.51 3.27 15.64
CA PRO A 129 1.71 2.89 14.92
C PRO A 129 2.96 2.70 15.78
N CYS A 130 3.15 3.49 16.84
CA CYS A 130 4.28 3.36 17.74
C CYS A 130 4.31 1.98 18.44
N GLU A 131 3.15 1.47 18.85
CA GLU A 131 3.05 0.15 19.50
C GLU A 131 3.33 -0.99 18.50
N LYS A 132 2.82 -0.88 17.27
CA LYS A 132 3.12 -1.82 16.18
C LYS A 132 4.62 -1.84 15.85
N MET A 133 5.26 -0.68 15.77
CA MET A 133 6.71 -0.60 15.55
C MET A 133 7.50 -1.15 16.72
N LYS A 134 7.09 -0.91 17.97
CA LYS A 134 7.72 -1.51 19.15
C LYS A 134 7.71 -3.04 19.07
N ALA A 135 6.56 -3.63 18.74
CA ALA A 135 6.46 -5.08 18.53
C ALA A 135 7.31 -5.57 17.33
N GLN A 136 7.32 -4.81 16.23
CA GLN A 136 8.12 -5.12 15.04
C GLN A 136 9.63 -5.07 15.34
N ASN A 137 10.10 -4.08 16.09
CA ASN A 137 11.51 -3.93 16.48
C ASN A 137 11.97 -5.00 17.48
N GLN A 138 11.03 -5.71 18.13
CA GLN A 138 11.31 -6.89 18.95
C GLN A 138 11.30 -8.20 18.14
N ASN A 139 10.79 -8.19 16.91
CA ASN A 139 10.77 -9.38 16.06
C ASN A 139 12.19 -9.69 15.54
N GLN A 140 12.71 -10.87 15.89
CA GLN A 140 14.08 -11.25 15.52
C GLN A 140 14.28 -11.29 14.00
N GLY A 141 13.31 -11.81 13.24
CA GLY A 141 13.39 -11.86 11.78
C GLY A 141 13.49 -10.45 11.17
N PHE A 142 12.73 -9.49 11.68
CA PHE A 142 12.84 -8.09 11.27
C PHE A 142 14.24 -7.52 11.58
N LYS A 143 14.72 -7.70 12.82
CA LYS A 143 16.04 -7.22 13.24
C LYS A 143 17.16 -7.82 12.40
N ASP A 144 17.09 -9.11 12.07
CA ASP A 144 18.07 -9.79 11.24
C ASP A 144 18.12 -9.20 9.83
N LYS A 145 16.96 -8.83 9.25
CA LYS A 145 16.91 -8.18 7.93
C LYS A 145 17.43 -6.75 7.97
N VAL A 146 17.09 -5.98 9.00
CA VAL A 146 17.65 -4.63 9.19
C VAL A 146 19.17 -4.71 9.35
N ALA A 147 19.69 -5.59 10.20
CA ALA A 147 21.13 -5.77 10.41
C ALA A 147 21.86 -6.27 9.15
N ALA A 148 21.19 -7.04 8.29
CA ALA A 148 21.76 -7.47 7.01
C ALA A 148 21.88 -6.32 5.99
N LEU A 149 21.00 -5.32 6.06
CA LEU A 149 20.96 -4.18 5.15
C LEU A 149 21.74 -2.96 5.67
N ASP A 150 21.74 -2.70 6.98
CA ASP A 150 22.36 -1.54 7.61
C ASP A 150 23.87 -1.75 7.81
N LYS A 151 24.58 -1.86 6.69
CA LYS A 151 26.03 -2.05 6.63
C LYS A 151 26.66 -1.18 5.55
N PRO A 152 27.87 -0.64 5.77
CA PRO A 152 28.56 0.16 4.76
C PRO A 152 28.68 -0.52 3.40
N GLU A 153 28.93 -1.84 3.35
CA GLU A 153 29.03 -2.56 2.06
C GLU A 153 27.73 -2.56 1.26
N MET A 154 26.57 -2.44 1.90
CA MET A 154 25.26 -2.45 1.23
C MET A 154 24.94 -1.11 0.59
N PHE A 155 25.42 -0.01 1.19
CA PHE A 155 25.25 1.34 0.66
C PHE A 155 26.20 1.65 -0.51
N ASN A 156 27.28 0.89 -0.63
CA ASN A 156 28.30 1.09 -1.67
C ASN A 156 28.17 0.12 -2.86
N LYS A 157 27.05 -0.61 -2.95
CA LYS A 157 26.74 -1.45 -4.12
C LYS A 157 26.35 -0.58 -5.33
N SER A 158 26.35 -1.19 -6.51
CA SER A 158 25.83 -0.57 -7.74
C SER A 158 24.30 -0.64 -7.85
N THR A 159 23.65 -1.48 -7.06
CA THR A 159 22.19 -1.65 -7.05
C THR A 159 21.67 -1.75 -5.61
N GLU A 160 20.45 -1.26 -5.40
CA GLU A 160 19.78 -1.35 -4.12
C GLU A 160 19.54 -2.81 -3.73
N THR A 161 19.46 -3.11 -2.44
CA THR A 161 19.09 -4.44 -1.94
C THR A 161 17.98 -4.30 -0.93
N GLY A 162 17.08 -5.28 -0.84
CA GLY A 162 16.02 -5.23 0.13
C GLY A 162 15.33 -6.56 0.38
N TYR A 163 14.38 -6.53 1.29
CA TYR A 163 13.51 -7.64 1.65
C TYR A 163 12.05 -7.19 1.69
N SER A 164 11.14 -8.03 1.22
CA SER A 164 9.70 -7.88 1.42
C SER A 164 9.23 -8.74 2.58
N ALA A 165 8.29 -8.25 3.37
CA ALA A 165 7.56 -8.98 4.39
C ALA A 165 6.20 -9.45 3.86
N ALA A 166 5.92 -10.74 3.99
CA ALA A 166 4.76 -11.40 3.41
C ALA A 166 3.87 -12.07 4.46
N TYR A 167 2.57 -12.09 4.21
CA TYR A 167 1.69 -13.05 4.88
C TYR A 167 1.99 -14.47 4.36
N GLY A 168 2.02 -15.45 5.25
CA GLY A 168 2.23 -16.86 4.93
C GLY A 168 3.43 -17.48 5.65
N THR A 169 3.89 -18.62 5.14
CA THR A 169 4.94 -19.45 5.76
C THR A 169 6.35 -18.92 5.56
N VAL A 170 6.57 -18.11 4.52
CA VAL A 170 7.85 -17.44 4.26
C VAL A 170 7.68 -15.96 4.63
N PRO A 171 8.12 -15.54 5.83
CA PRO A 171 7.83 -14.20 6.34
C PRO A 171 8.63 -13.10 5.64
N TYR A 172 9.79 -13.43 5.07
CA TYR A 172 10.66 -12.49 4.37
C TYR A 172 11.24 -13.09 3.08
N GLU A 173 11.20 -12.31 2.01
CA GLU A 173 11.75 -12.66 0.69
C GLU A 173 12.66 -11.54 0.20
N SER A 174 13.71 -11.85 -0.57
CA SER A 174 14.57 -10.82 -1.17
C SER A 174 13.84 -10.08 -2.28
N LEU A 175 14.02 -8.75 -2.34
CA LEU A 175 13.54 -7.96 -3.46
C LEU A 175 14.45 -8.16 -4.67
N ALA A 176 13.86 -8.23 -5.86
CA ALA A 176 14.60 -8.32 -7.11
C ALA A 176 14.99 -6.92 -7.59
N ASN A 177 16.11 -6.76 -8.29
CA ASN A 177 16.43 -5.51 -8.97
C ASN A 177 15.72 -5.43 -10.32
N SER A 178 15.13 -4.29 -10.61
CA SER A 178 14.70 -3.91 -11.95
C SER A 178 15.89 -3.59 -12.84
N SER A 179 15.67 -3.52 -14.16
CA SER A 179 16.69 -3.11 -15.14
C SER A 179 17.29 -1.72 -14.86
N ASN A 180 16.58 -0.90 -14.09
CA ASN A 180 16.99 0.46 -13.73
C ASN A 180 17.68 0.53 -12.36
N GLY A 181 17.96 -0.61 -11.73
CA GLY A 181 18.68 -0.69 -10.45
C GLY A 181 17.80 -0.61 -9.19
N ASN A 182 16.54 -0.18 -9.30
CA ASN A 182 15.59 -0.10 -8.19
C ASN A 182 15.10 -1.49 -7.77
N VAL A 183 14.73 -1.66 -6.50
CA VAL A 183 14.10 -2.90 -6.00
C VAL A 183 12.64 -3.06 -6.44
N ARG A 184 12.19 -4.31 -6.63
CA ARG A 184 10.83 -4.71 -6.97
C ARG A 184 10.39 -5.89 -6.10
N PHE A 185 9.12 -5.89 -5.72
CA PHE A 185 8.49 -7.05 -5.07
C PHE A 185 8.63 -8.32 -5.94
N PRO A 186 8.82 -9.49 -5.30
CA PRO A 186 8.63 -10.75 -6.00
C PRO A 186 7.16 -10.92 -6.44
N GLU A 187 6.90 -11.95 -7.23
CA GLU A 187 5.55 -12.20 -7.74
C GLU A 187 4.57 -12.53 -6.61
N GLY A 188 3.38 -11.93 -6.69
CA GLY A 188 2.25 -12.20 -5.80
C GLY A 188 1.79 -11.00 -4.97
N ASN A 189 0.53 -11.07 -4.53
CA ASN A 189 -0.14 -10.00 -3.80
C ASN A 189 -0.23 -10.32 -2.30
N LYS A 190 0.90 -10.67 -1.66
CA LYS A 190 0.94 -11.12 -0.25
C LYS A 190 1.77 -10.24 0.67
N TYR A 191 2.42 -9.23 0.12
CA TYR A 191 3.39 -8.42 0.85
C TYR A 191 2.70 -7.27 1.58
N PHE A 192 2.87 -7.24 2.90
CA PHE A 192 2.40 -6.13 3.76
C PHE A 192 3.52 -5.18 4.12
N GLY A 193 4.78 -5.50 3.83
CA GLY A 193 5.83 -4.52 3.98
C GLY A 193 7.07 -4.80 3.16
N TYR A 194 7.99 -3.85 3.19
CA TYR A 194 9.30 -4.01 2.59
C TYR A 194 10.33 -3.11 3.26
N MET A 195 11.59 -3.45 3.06
CA MET A 195 12.73 -2.65 3.43
C MET A 195 13.78 -2.68 2.33
N HIS A 196 14.42 -1.57 2.02
CA HIS A 196 15.51 -1.52 1.05
C HIS A 196 16.54 -0.45 1.37
N THR A 197 17.71 -0.57 0.73
CA THR A 197 18.83 0.36 0.92
C THR A 197 18.84 1.45 -0.13
N HIS A 198 19.18 2.68 0.26
CA HIS A 198 19.55 3.74 -0.69
C HIS A 198 21.08 3.92 -0.72
N LEU A 199 21.64 3.92 -1.92
CA LEU A 199 23.09 3.88 -2.18
C LEU A 199 23.80 5.21 -1.92
N ASN A 200 25.12 5.19 -1.67
CA ASN A 200 26.01 6.35 -1.50
C ASN A 200 26.42 6.97 -2.84
N MET A 201 25.50 7.02 -3.79
CA MET A 201 25.72 7.69 -5.07
C MET A 201 25.24 9.13 -5.00
N GLU A 202 25.91 10.02 -5.73
CA GLU A 202 25.51 11.41 -5.85
C GLU A 202 24.10 11.51 -6.43
N GLY A 203 23.28 12.41 -5.88
CA GLY A 203 21.89 12.59 -6.30
C GLY A 203 20.89 11.55 -5.76
N VAL A 204 21.34 10.52 -5.03
CA VAL A 204 20.44 9.60 -4.34
C VAL A 204 19.84 10.27 -3.10
N VAL A 205 18.51 10.34 -3.08
CA VAL A 205 17.74 10.85 -1.94
C VAL A 205 17.93 9.93 -0.74
N LYS A 206 18.36 10.43 0.41
CA LYS A 206 18.58 9.63 1.62
C LYS A 206 17.31 9.52 2.49
N ILE A 207 16.17 9.41 1.84
CA ILE A 207 14.84 9.11 2.38
C ILE A 207 13.97 8.55 1.23
N PHE A 208 12.75 8.11 1.52
CA PHE A 208 11.81 7.60 0.52
C PHE A 208 11.61 8.55 -0.69
N SER A 209 11.43 7.95 -1.86
CA SER A 209 10.99 8.62 -3.08
C SER A 209 9.46 8.64 -3.19
N PRO A 210 8.88 9.43 -4.13
CA PRO A 210 7.46 9.33 -4.46
C PRO A 210 7.01 7.93 -4.90
N TYR A 211 7.89 7.18 -5.57
CA TYR A 211 7.58 5.82 -6.02
C TYR A 211 7.51 4.84 -4.83
N ASP A 212 8.35 5.04 -3.81
CA ASP A 212 8.27 4.27 -2.57
C ASP A 212 6.95 4.51 -1.85
N VAL A 213 6.54 5.78 -1.72
CA VAL A 213 5.26 6.12 -1.08
C VAL A 213 4.09 5.50 -1.83
N ALA A 214 4.07 5.60 -3.16
CA ALA A 214 3.03 4.97 -3.97
C ALA A 214 3.03 3.45 -3.82
N THR A 215 4.19 2.80 -3.95
CA THR A 215 4.35 1.35 -3.78
C THR A 215 3.88 0.87 -2.41
N PHE A 216 4.23 1.61 -1.35
CA PHE A 216 3.76 1.33 0.00
C PHE A 216 2.22 1.34 0.08
N LEU A 217 1.57 2.37 -0.46
CA LEU A 217 0.10 2.51 -0.41
C LEU A 217 -0.60 1.47 -1.30
N THR A 218 -0.17 1.33 -2.56
CA THR A 218 -0.86 0.50 -3.56
C THR A 218 -0.56 -0.99 -3.43
N SER A 219 0.57 -1.37 -2.80
CA SER A 219 0.93 -2.77 -2.61
C SER A 219 0.80 -3.17 -1.14
N CYS A 220 1.51 -2.51 -0.23
CA CYS A 220 1.56 -2.95 1.16
C CYS A 220 0.26 -2.68 1.92
N VAL A 221 -0.23 -1.44 1.90
CA VAL A 221 -1.47 -1.08 2.60
C VAL A 221 -2.67 -1.78 1.95
N ALA A 222 -2.72 -1.84 0.62
CA ALA A 222 -3.75 -2.59 -0.10
C ALA A 222 -3.79 -4.08 0.28
N ASN A 223 -2.63 -4.77 0.27
CA ASN A 223 -2.58 -6.18 0.66
C ASN A 223 -2.89 -6.38 2.15
N ALA A 224 -2.43 -5.49 3.02
CA ALA A 224 -2.72 -5.53 4.45
C ALA A 224 -4.22 -5.32 4.73
N LYS A 225 -4.89 -4.44 3.98
CA LYS A 225 -6.35 -4.27 4.02
C LYS A 225 -7.10 -5.55 3.64
N LEU A 226 -6.58 -6.31 2.67
CA LEU A 226 -7.24 -7.51 2.14
C LEU A 226 -6.95 -8.77 2.96
N LYS A 227 -5.75 -8.89 3.54
CA LYS A 227 -5.23 -10.15 4.11
C LYS A 227 -4.96 -10.10 5.61
N GLY A 228 -4.96 -8.93 6.21
CA GLY A 228 -4.66 -8.75 7.63
C GLY A 228 -5.24 -7.43 8.15
N ASN A 229 -4.39 -6.62 8.78
CA ASN A 229 -4.77 -5.30 9.24
C ASN A 229 -3.91 -4.22 8.55
N MET A 230 -4.51 -3.14 8.07
CA MET A 230 -3.78 -2.03 7.43
C MET A 230 -2.62 -1.48 8.28
N THR A 231 -2.75 -1.54 9.61
CA THR A 231 -1.69 -1.10 10.55
C THR A 231 -0.46 -2.01 10.58
N ASP A 232 -0.57 -3.23 10.05
CA ASP A 232 0.57 -4.12 9.85
C ASP A 232 1.53 -3.55 8.80
N ALA A 233 1.00 -2.76 7.85
CA ALA A 233 1.76 -2.31 6.71
C ALA A 233 2.94 -1.43 7.11
N TYR A 234 4.10 -1.64 6.48
CA TYR A 234 5.24 -0.73 6.61
C TYR A 234 6.10 -0.68 5.35
N ALA A 235 6.81 0.42 5.16
CA ALA A 235 7.96 0.49 4.25
C ALA A 235 9.15 1.01 5.04
N MET A 236 10.36 0.51 4.81
CA MET A 236 11.56 1.01 5.46
C MET A 236 12.65 1.32 4.43
N VAL A 237 13.21 2.52 4.49
CA VAL A 237 14.42 2.88 3.75
C VAL A 237 15.58 2.96 4.73
N ILE A 238 16.64 2.23 4.42
CA ILE A 238 17.87 2.15 5.21
C ILE A 238 18.98 2.86 4.43
N THR A 239 19.59 3.87 5.02
CA THR A 239 20.60 4.71 4.34
C THR A 239 21.83 4.90 5.21
N SER A 240 22.91 5.47 4.66
CA SER A 240 24.06 5.91 5.47
C SER A 240 23.68 6.93 6.54
N GLU A 241 22.72 7.81 6.25
CA GLU A 241 22.35 8.97 7.08
C GLU A 241 21.27 8.65 8.12
N GLY A 242 20.49 7.60 7.93
CA GLY A 242 19.37 7.25 8.80
C GLY A 242 18.47 6.16 8.25
N ASN A 243 17.65 5.60 9.14
CA ASN A 243 16.64 4.59 8.80
C ASN A 243 15.25 5.22 8.99
N TYR A 244 14.41 5.12 7.96
CA TYR A 244 13.08 5.74 7.93
C TYR A 244 12.02 4.69 7.70
N ILE A 245 10.87 4.83 8.35
CA ILE A 245 9.75 3.88 8.29
C ILE A 245 8.48 4.63 7.94
N LEU A 246 7.78 4.20 6.88
CA LEU A 246 6.40 4.59 6.62
C LEU A 246 5.44 3.65 7.35
N LYS A 247 4.40 4.21 7.95
CA LYS A 247 3.26 3.49 8.52
C LYS A 247 1.96 4.10 8.01
N TYR A 248 0.91 3.29 8.03
CA TYR A 248 -0.44 3.73 7.71
C TYR A 248 -1.42 3.38 8.83
N SER A 249 -2.11 4.40 9.34
CA SER A 249 -3.12 4.33 10.40
C SER A 249 -4.47 4.93 9.98
N GLY A 250 -4.63 5.23 8.70
CA GLY A 250 -5.81 5.92 8.16
C GLY A 250 -7.04 5.03 8.01
N ASP A 251 -8.07 5.60 7.38
CA ASP A 251 -9.41 5.03 7.21
C ASP A 251 -9.57 4.11 5.99
N GLY A 252 -8.50 3.96 5.19
CA GLY A 252 -8.52 3.18 3.96
C GLY A 252 -8.66 4.01 2.68
N ASN A 253 -8.70 5.34 2.77
CA ASN A 253 -8.67 6.26 1.64
C ASN A 253 -7.23 6.58 1.21
N PHE A 254 -6.58 5.61 0.55
CA PHE A 254 -5.16 5.70 0.16
C PHE A 254 -4.92 5.47 -1.35
N ALA A 255 -5.97 5.51 -2.17
CA ALA A 255 -5.84 5.29 -3.61
C ALA A 255 -4.90 6.33 -4.24
N VAL A 256 -4.02 5.87 -5.14
CA VAL A 256 -3.07 6.71 -5.87
C VAL A 256 -3.34 6.54 -7.35
N THR A 257 -3.75 7.61 -8.02
CA THR A 257 -3.92 7.65 -9.47
C THR A 257 -2.58 7.92 -10.17
N VAL A 258 -2.48 7.57 -11.46
CA VAL A 258 -1.31 7.89 -12.29
C VAL A 258 -1.04 9.40 -12.29
N GLY A 259 -2.09 10.23 -12.43
CA GLY A 259 -1.96 11.68 -12.39
C GLY A 259 -1.42 12.21 -11.05
N GLN A 260 -1.85 11.63 -9.93
CA GLN A 260 -1.31 11.98 -8.61
C GLN A 260 0.17 11.61 -8.50
N LEU A 261 0.57 10.41 -8.93
CA LEU A 261 1.97 9.99 -8.89
C LEU A 261 2.87 10.88 -9.75
N GLU A 262 2.44 11.26 -10.96
CA GLU A 262 3.20 12.18 -11.81
C GLU A 262 3.32 13.58 -11.19
N ASN A 263 2.27 14.08 -10.54
CA ASN A 263 2.31 15.32 -9.79
C ASN A 263 3.30 15.23 -8.62
N TRP A 264 3.30 14.13 -7.88
CA TRP A 264 4.23 13.88 -6.79
C TRP A 264 5.68 13.86 -7.28
N LYS A 265 5.97 13.12 -8.35
CA LYS A 265 7.30 13.06 -8.98
C LYS A 265 7.76 14.44 -9.45
N THR A 266 6.90 15.17 -10.13
CA THR A 266 7.22 16.52 -10.65
C THR A 266 7.52 17.49 -9.52
N TRP A 267 6.65 17.55 -8.50
CA TRP A 267 6.86 18.43 -7.35
C TRP A 267 8.13 18.06 -6.58
N TYR A 268 8.29 16.78 -6.27
CA TYR A 268 9.42 16.31 -5.46
C TYR A 268 10.75 16.48 -6.19
N GLY A 269 10.79 16.12 -7.48
CA GLY A 269 11.97 16.32 -8.32
C GLY A 269 12.37 17.79 -8.43
N LYS A 270 11.41 18.70 -8.61
CA LYS A 270 11.67 20.15 -8.62
C LYS A 270 12.26 20.62 -7.29
N GLN A 271 11.62 20.33 -6.17
CA GLN A 271 12.06 20.81 -4.85
C GLN A 271 13.40 20.19 -4.43
N TYR A 272 13.62 18.92 -4.75
CA TYR A 272 14.90 18.28 -4.51
C TYR A 272 16.01 18.85 -5.39
N GLY A 273 15.71 19.12 -6.68
CA GLY A 273 16.62 19.80 -7.60
C GLY A 273 17.03 21.18 -7.09
N GLU A 274 16.09 21.96 -6.55
CA GLU A 274 16.37 23.26 -5.92
C GLU A 274 17.32 23.13 -4.72
N LEU A 275 17.16 22.11 -3.86
CA LEU A 275 18.10 21.86 -2.77
C LEU A 275 19.50 21.48 -3.29
N PHE A 276 19.57 20.68 -4.34
CA PHE A 276 20.82 20.26 -4.95
C PHE A 276 21.56 21.45 -5.59
N GLU A 277 20.90 22.21 -6.45
CA GLU A 277 21.46 23.37 -7.15
C GLU A 277 21.95 24.45 -6.19
N ASN A 278 21.21 24.68 -5.09
CA ASN A 278 21.57 25.65 -4.06
C ASN A 278 22.61 25.13 -3.05
N LYS A 279 23.13 23.90 -3.21
CA LYS A 279 24.06 23.25 -2.28
C LYS A 279 23.52 23.14 -0.85
N GLN A 280 22.21 22.95 -0.74
CA GLN A 280 21.46 22.80 0.50
C GLN A 280 21.01 21.36 0.74
N LEU A 281 21.59 20.39 0.02
CA LEU A 281 21.27 18.98 0.14
C LEU A 281 21.92 18.37 1.40
N THR A 282 21.34 18.70 2.56
CA THR A 282 21.70 18.15 3.87
C THR A 282 20.58 17.23 4.36
N GLN A 283 20.88 16.25 5.22
CA GLN A 283 19.86 15.33 5.72
C GLN A 283 18.67 16.04 6.40
N PRO A 284 18.87 17.07 7.26
CA PRO A 284 17.74 17.79 7.85
C PRO A 284 16.86 18.50 6.80
N ASN A 285 17.44 19.00 5.70
CA ASN A 285 16.68 19.62 4.63
C ASN A 285 15.91 18.57 3.81
N VAL A 286 16.50 17.39 3.59
CA VAL A 286 15.82 16.25 2.94
C VAL A 286 14.65 15.76 3.78
N GLU A 287 14.81 15.59 5.10
CA GLU A 287 13.73 15.24 6.02
C GLU A 287 12.62 16.29 6.05
N LYS A 288 12.98 17.58 6.04
CA LYS A 288 12.02 18.69 5.97
C LYS A 288 11.24 18.69 4.67
N LEU A 289 11.93 18.51 3.55
CA LEU A 289 11.29 18.39 2.24
C LEU A 289 10.34 17.21 2.19
N PHE A 290 10.75 16.05 2.70
CA PHE A 290 9.94 14.84 2.65
C PHE A 290 8.73 14.90 3.59
N THR A 291 8.87 15.43 4.80
CA THR A 291 7.72 15.63 5.68
C THR A 291 6.73 16.65 5.12
N LYS A 292 7.22 17.72 4.47
CA LYS A 292 6.38 18.67 3.71
C LYS A 292 5.66 17.98 2.56
N PHE A 293 6.38 17.16 1.79
CA PHE A 293 5.83 16.37 0.70
C PHE A 293 4.67 15.49 1.17
N LEU A 294 4.85 14.73 2.25
CA LEU A 294 3.80 13.88 2.81
C LEU A 294 2.58 14.69 3.26
N GLN A 295 2.80 15.82 3.95
CA GLN A 295 1.71 16.61 4.52
C GLN A 295 0.95 17.43 3.47
N GLU A 296 1.63 18.12 2.58
CA GLU A 296 1.02 19.12 1.69
C GLU A 296 0.68 18.57 0.30
N VAL A 297 1.45 17.58 -0.19
CA VAL A 297 1.38 17.13 -1.59
C VAL A 297 0.74 15.75 -1.69
N VAL A 298 1.18 14.80 -0.86
CA VAL A 298 0.54 13.48 -0.76
C VAL A 298 -0.80 13.64 -0.04
N ASN A 299 -0.78 14.29 1.13
CA ASN A 299 -1.96 14.66 1.91
C ASN A 299 -2.95 13.49 2.10
N ILE A 300 -2.42 12.33 2.49
CA ILE A 300 -3.20 11.14 2.82
C ILE A 300 -3.29 11.00 4.33
N ASN A 301 -4.50 11.00 4.86
CA ASN A 301 -4.74 10.85 6.29
C ASN A 301 -4.21 9.52 6.82
N GLY A 302 -3.47 9.59 7.92
CA GLY A 302 -2.86 8.43 8.57
C GLY A 302 -1.62 7.88 7.89
N LEU A 303 -1.13 8.50 6.81
CA LEU A 303 0.22 8.22 6.30
C LEU A 303 1.25 8.97 7.14
N GLU A 304 2.14 8.23 7.77
CA GLU A 304 3.10 8.77 8.75
C GLU A 304 4.50 8.26 8.47
N VAL A 305 5.52 9.09 8.75
CA VAL A 305 6.92 8.72 8.64
C VAL A 305 7.60 8.80 10.00
N TYR A 306 8.45 7.82 10.28
CA TYR A 306 9.21 7.69 11.51
C TYR A 306 10.68 7.54 11.19
N GLN A 307 11.53 8.11 12.03
CA GLN A 307 12.96 7.83 12.05
C GLN A 307 13.21 6.71 13.07
N SER A 308 14.03 5.73 12.71
CA SER A 308 14.53 4.71 13.63
C SER A 308 15.98 5.00 13.96
N ASP A 309 16.28 5.09 15.25
CA ASP A 309 17.65 5.15 15.74
C ASP A 309 18.37 3.84 15.44
N LYS A 310 19.57 3.93 14.87
CA LYS A 310 20.34 2.77 14.41
C LYS A 310 20.92 1.93 15.55
N ALA A 311 21.23 2.56 16.68
CA ALA A 311 21.88 1.88 17.80
C ALA A 311 20.88 1.19 18.72
N THR A 312 19.73 1.84 18.96
CA THR A 312 18.74 1.44 19.95
C THR A 312 17.50 0.81 19.33
N GLY A 313 17.20 1.12 18.06
CA GLY A 313 15.93 0.77 17.43
C GLY A 313 14.74 1.57 17.97
N SER A 314 14.97 2.59 18.80
CA SER A 314 13.92 3.51 19.24
C SER A 314 13.44 4.34 18.04
N THR A 315 12.14 4.63 17.99
CA THR A 315 11.54 5.35 16.86
C THR A 315 10.98 6.70 17.29
N SER A 316 11.01 7.67 16.39
CA SER A 316 10.38 8.98 16.57
C SER A 316 9.60 9.36 15.32
N LYS A 317 8.37 9.84 15.49
CA LYS A 317 7.57 10.37 14.38
C LYS A 317 8.20 11.66 13.90
N LEU A 318 8.39 11.79 12.59
CA LEU A 318 8.79 13.04 11.96
C LEU A 318 7.55 13.77 11.44
N GLN A 319 7.42 15.04 11.80
CA GLN A 319 6.29 15.88 11.42
C GLN A 319 6.77 17.22 10.86
N TYR A 320 6.18 17.65 9.75
CA TYR A 320 6.47 18.96 9.18
C TYR A 320 5.94 20.06 10.10
N ASN A 321 6.79 21.04 10.38
CA ASN A 321 6.53 22.10 11.36
C ASN A 321 6.52 23.49 10.71
N GLY A 322 6.19 23.56 9.41
CA GLY A 322 6.20 24.81 8.65
C GLY A 322 7.55 25.17 8.03
N ALA A 323 7.53 26.21 7.20
CA ALA A 323 8.63 26.58 6.32
C ALA A 323 9.87 27.08 7.07
N ASP A 324 9.69 27.71 8.23
CA ASP A 324 10.78 28.36 8.97
C ASP A 324 11.31 27.51 10.14
N ASN A 325 10.64 26.42 10.48
CA ASN A 325 11.04 25.57 11.61
C ASN A 325 11.71 24.27 11.13
N PRO A 326 12.57 23.66 11.95
CA PRO A 326 13.05 22.30 11.70
C PRO A 326 11.89 21.29 11.80
N VAL A 327 12.10 20.10 11.23
CA VAL A 327 11.18 18.96 11.41
C VAL A 327 10.97 18.71 12.90
N GLN A 328 9.72 18.54 13.30
CA GLN A 328 9.39 18.14 14.65
C GLN A 328 9.60 16.64 14.78
N SER A 329 10.42 16.24 15.75
CA SER A 329 10.62 14.83 16.12
C SER A 329 9.86 14.54 17.41
N ILE A 330 8.92 13.59 17.35
CA ILE A 330 8.07 13.19 18.46
C ILE A 330 8.40 11.74 18.83
N PRO A 331 9.10 11.50 19.95
CA PRO A 331 9.50 10.15 20.34
C PRO A 331 8.30 9.22 20.54
N CYS A 332 8.40 7.99 20.03
CA CYS A 332 7.44 6.94 20.37
C CYS A 332 7.68 6.46 21.82
N PRO A 333 6.61 6.22 22.60
CA PRO A 333 6.73 5.62 23.93
C PRO A 333 7.51 4.30 23.88
N GLN A 334 8.48 4.15 24.79
CA GLN A 334 9.33 2.97 24.87
C GLN A 334 8.68 1.82 25.63
#